data_AF-A0ABC8BK55-F1
#
_entry.id   AF-A0ABC8BK55-F1
#
_cell.length_a   1.000
_cell.length_b   1.000
_cell.length_c   1.000
_cell.angle_alpha   90.00
_cell.angle_beta   90.00
_cell.angle_gamma   90.00
#
_symmetry.space_group_name_H-M   'P 1'
#
loop_
_entity.id
_entity.type
_entity.pdbx_description
1 polymer ?
#
loop_
_entity_poly.entity_id
_entity_poly.type
_entity_poly.pdbx_seq_one_letter_code
_entity_poly.pdbx_strand_id
1 'polypeptide(L)'
;MGEAVQLLRQHYVVGGTCYQISSKLELLGKFLFDNQLTPFSIHGWKNPTRKPDVKRTKIGSEAERYRQSKLPDDAALDAIAEVFAGNSELPRDILTTSFMAMAMCAPSRGNEILALPVWAEYSEQDRNGVVQYGWRFFSAKGGEGDIKWIPATMAGIGKTAFQRVRALTEPGRKLAKWIEDFPNRFYRHPKCPAVPEDQPLTMIEAALALGMNPRDRQQAATALHYRGLPSRDGKNSLASLWQHSLERLPSSFPWLDKDKKIKFSEALFCILRNQAHGSRASMPIELQILPVNFFTFDLSPRPNVKGHQSIFDRHNYKGSSGQSMKVSTHQIRHLLNTLASRAGLSQEHIAKWSGRANILQNRAYDHVTDTDRLAKVESKFKASEAPEGVKLVQRSMLPVKEDEFLGIITPAMHVTEAGFCVHNFIIAPCLKYRDCNNCEEQVCIKGDSEKLERLKARLTRMESVLALALAGADEETIGADRWVAHHRVSISRIKQLISLLTNNDLPDGSLIRLAGDSYSHLQRAVSSRTALAKEVE
;
A
#
# COMPACT_ATOMS: atom_id res chain seq x y z
N MET A 1 -13.09 20.57 -27.97
CA MET A 1 -12.44 19.73 -26.92
C MET A 1 -11.05 20.22 -26.53
N GLY A 2 -10.19 20.63 -27.47
CA GLY A 2 -8.87 21.20 -27.14
C GLY A 2 -8.91 22.41 -26.19
N GLU A 3 -9.77 23.38 -26.47
CA GLU A 3 -9.97 24.56 -25.61
C GLU A 3 -10.46 24.20 -24.20
N ALA A 4 -11.34 23.20 -24.07
CA ALA A 4 -11.78 22.71 -22.76
C ALA A 4 -10.59 22.16 -21.94
N VAL A 5 -9.63 21.47 -22.57
CA VAL A 5 -8.41 21.02 -21.90
C VAL A 5 -7.51 22.21 -21.53
N GLN A 6 -7.46 23.25 -22.35
CA GLN A 6 -6.69 24.47 -22.05
C GLN A 6 -7.28 25.24 -20.86
N LEU A 7 -8.60 25.40 -20.82
CA LEU A 7 -9.32 25.96 -19.66
C LEU A 7 -9.07 25.12 -18.40
N LEU A 8 -9.10 23.79 -18.51
CA LEU A 8 -8.78 22.91 -17.37
C LEU A 8 -7.38 23.16 -16.83
N ARG A 9 -6.38 23.38 -17.70
CA ARG A 9 -5.00 23.67 -17.28
C ARG A 9 -4.84 25.04 -16.63
N GLN A 10 -5.69 26.01 -16.98
CA GLN A 10 -5.68 27.35 -16.40
C GLN A 10 -6.32 27.39 -15.01
N HIS A 11 -7.36 26.58 -14.78
CA HIS A 11 -8.15 26.62 -13.55
C HIS A 11 -7.82 25.53 -12.53
N TYR A 12 -7.15 24.45 -12.94
CA TYR A 12 -6.80 23.33 -12.06
C TYR A 12 -5.30 23.04 -12.11
N VAL A 13 -4.74 22.67 -10.95
CA VAL A 13 -3.33 22.23 -10.85
C VAL A 13 -3.10 21.06 -11.80
N VAL A 14 -2.12 21.22 -12.70
CA VAL A 14 -1.72 20.21 -13.69
C VAL A 14 -1.37 18.89 -12.96
N GLY A 15 -2.18 17.86 -13.17
CA GLY A 15 -2.04 16.59 -12.45
C GLY A 15 -3.26 15.67 -12.62
N GLY A 16 -3.66 15.00 -11.52
CA GLY A 16 -4.69 13.95 -11.54
C GLY A 16 -6.07 14.43 -11.98
N THR A 17 -6.51 15.60 -11.51
CA THR A 17 -7.82 16.16 -11.84
C THR A 17 -7.92 16.52 -13.33
N CYS A 18 -6.92 17.22 -13.88
CA CYS A 18 -6.88 17.55 -15.31
C CYS A 18 -6.86 16.30 -16.18
N TYR A 19 -6.09 15.27 -15.81
CA TYR A 19 -6.07 13.99 -16.53
C TYR A 19 -7.44 13.30 -16.50
N GLN A 20 -8.09 13.21 -15.33
CA GLN A 20 -9.39 12.57 -15.18
C GLN A 20 -10.47 13.27 -16.00
N ILE A 21 -10.56 14.59 -15.94
CA ILE A 21 -11.55 15.36 -16.69
C ILE A 21 -11.26 15.25 -18.19
N SER A 22 -9.98 15.34 -18.60
CA SER A 22 -9.61 15.18 -20.01
C SER A 22 -9.91 13.76 -20.55
N SER A 23 -9.75 12.71 -19.73
CA SER A 23 -10.18 11.35 -20.09
C SER A 23 -11.71 11.21 -20.17
N LYS A 24 -12.47 11.99 -19.39
CA LYS A 24 -13.92 12.06 -19.52
C LYS A 24 -14.36 12.81 -20.77
N LEU A 25 -13.63 13.85 -21.19
CA LEU A 25 -13.85 14.51 -22.48
C LEU A 25 -13.62 13.55 -23.65
N GLU A 26 -12.62 12.66 -23.54
CA GLU A 26 -12.35 11.64 -24.57
C GLU A 26 -13.52 10.64 -24.69
N LEU A 27 -14.03 10.17 -23.55
CA LEU A 27 -15.23 9.33 -23.49
C LEU A 27 -16.48 10.05 -24.03
N LEU A 28 -16.65 11.33 -23.70
CA LEU A 28 -17.74 12.14 -24.23
C LEU A 28 -17.64 12.30 -25.74
N GLY A 29 -16.42 12.49 -26.27
CA GLY A 29 -16.19 12.61 -27.70
C GLY A 29 -16.55 11.34 -28.45
N LYS A 30 -16.14 10.19 -27.90
CA LYS A 30 -16.56 8.89 -28.41
C LYS A 30 -18.08 8.72 -28.35
N PHE A 31 -18.72 9.02 -27.23
CA PHE A 31 -20.18 8.92 -27.07
C PHE A 31 -20.94 9.79 -28.09
N LEU A 32 -20.55 11.04 -28.26
CA LEU A 32 -21.18 11.97 -29.20
C LEU A 32 -21.05 11.49 -30.65
N PHE A 33 -19.90 10.92 -31.02
CA PHE A 33 -19.67 10.34 -32.33
C PHE A 33 -20.51 9.05 -32.54
N ASP A 34 -20.45 8.10 -31.60
CA ASP A 34 -21.15 6.82 -31.67
C ASP A 34 -22.68 7.00 -31.76
N ASN A 35 -23.22 8.10 -31.21
CA ASN A 35 -24.64 8.45 -31.24
C ASN A 35 -25.02 9.47 -32.33
N GLN A 36 -24.11 9.79 -33.26
CA GLN A 36 -24.35 10.72 -34.38
C GLN A 36 -24.81 12.13 -33.94
N LEU A 37 -24.41 12.56 -32.75
CA LEU A 37 -24.77 13.86 -32.17
C LEU A 37 -23.85 15.00 -32.62
N THR A 38 -22.86 14.71 -33.47
CA THR A 38 -21.92 15.69 -34.01
C THR A 38 -21.78 15.53 -35.51
N PRO A 39 -21.79 16.64 -36.28
CA PRO A 39 -21.67 16.61 -37.74
C PRO A 39 -20.26 16.26 -38.24
N PHE A 40 -19.26 16.20 -37.36
CA PHE A 40 -17.85 15.93 -37.69
C PHE A 40 -17.30 14.77 -36.85
N SER A 41 -16.37 14.01 -37.42
CA SER A 41 -15.71 12.91 -36.71
C SER A 41 -14.76 13.43 -35.64
N ILE A 42 -15.10 13.12 -34.38
CA ILE A 42 -14.27 13.41 -33.20
C ILE A 42 -13.66 12.16 -32.58
N HIS A 43 -13.84 10.99 -33.21
CA HIS A 43 -13.32 9.69 -32.75
C HIS A 43 -11.79 9.63 -32.65
N GLY A 44 -11.07 10.46 -33.42
CA GLY A 44 -9.60 10.53 -33.40
C GLY A 44 -9.02 11.34 -32.24
N TRP A 45 -9.85 12.08 -31.49
CA TRP A 45 -9.35 12.93 -30.40
C TRP A 45 -8.97 12.08 -29.18
N LYS A 46 -7.70 12.16 -28.78
CA LYS A 46 -7.17 11.48 -27.58
C LYS A 46 -6.82 12.50 -26.51
N ASN A 47 -6.95 12.12 -25.24
CA ASN A 47 -6.55 12.96 -24.12
C ASN A 47 -5.06 13.37 -24.23
N PRO A 48 -4.74 14.66 -24.40
CA PRO A 48 -3.35 15.13 -24.53
C PRO A 48 -2.64 15.32 -23.19
N THR A 49 -3.34 15.10 -22.07
CA THR A 49 -2.78 15.19 -20.72
C THR A 49 -2.16 13.86 -20.36
N ARG A 50 -0.88 13.86 -19.98
CA ARG A 50 -0.18 12.66 -19.53
C ARG A 50 -0.83 12.14 -18.24
N LYS A 51 -1.00 10.82 -18.15
CA LYS A 51 -1.40 10.18 -16.90
C LYS A 51 -0.37 10.52 -15.81
N PRO A 52 -0.80 11.01 -14.63
CA PRO A 52 0.14 11.33 -13.56
C PRO A 52 0.95 10.10 -13.20
N ASP A 53 2.22 10.33 -12.90
CA ASP A 53 3.14 9.28 -12.51
C ASP A 53 2.65 8.58 -11.24
N VAL A 54 2.53 7.25 -11.29
CA VAL A 54 2.00 6.47 -10.18
C VAL A 54 3.13 6.23 -9.19
N LYS A 55 3.40 7.23 -8.33
CA LYS A 55 4.47 7.19 -7.31
C LYS A 55 4.36 5.99 -6.34
N ARG A 56 3.24 5.27 -6.31
CA ARG A 56 2.99 4.14 -5.39
C ARG A 56 3.83 2.90 -5.66
N THR A 57 4.05 2.57 -6.93
CA THR A 57 4.74 1.35 -7.41
C THR A 57 6.20 1.62 -7.78
N LYS A 58 6.75 2.73 -7.28
CA LYS A 58 8.14 3.10 -7.51
C LYS A 58 8.97 2.84 -6.25
N ILE A 59 10.23 2.54 -6.49
CA ILE A 59 11.27 2.39 -5.47
C ILE A 59 11.99 3.74 -5.36
N GLY A 60 12.27 4.19 -4.13
CA GLY A 60 12.98 5.45 -3.85
C GLY A 60 12.32 6.31 -2.77
N SER A 61 13.06 7.33 -2.32
CA SER A 61 12.67 8.20 -1.19
C SER A 61 11.38 9.00 -1.44
N GLU A 62 11.13 9.43 -2.69
CA GLU A 62 9.92 10.16 -3.05
C GLU A 62 8.66 9.28 -3.00
N ALA A 63 8.76 8.03 -3.45
CA ALA A 63 7.69 7.05 -3.38
C ALA A 63 7.36 6.68 -1.94
N GLU A 64 8.39 6.57 -1.09
CA GLU A 64 8.23 6.33 0.34
C GLU A 64 7.54 7.49 1.04
N ARG A 65 8.00 8.73 0.82
CA ARG A 65 7.32 9.93 1.33
C ARG A 65 5.86 10.00 0.90
N TYR A 66 5.55 9.63 -0.35
CA TYR A 66 4.18 9.58 -0.82
C TYR A 66 3.34 8.53 -0.07
N ARG A 67 3.85 7.30 0.12
CA ARG A 67 3.14 6.24 0.88
C ARG A 67 2.91 6.67 2.33
N GLN A 68 3.94 7.18 2.99
CA GLN A 68 3.86 7.71 4.36
C GLN A 68 2.83 8.85 4.47
N SER A 69 2.74 9.74 3.48
CA SER A 69 1.72 10.81 3.47
C SER A 69 0.27 10.32 3.39
N LYS A 70 0.05 9.05 3.02
CA LYS A 70 -1.28 8.42 2.93
C LYS A 70 -1.63 7.55 4.12
N LEU A 71 -0.64 7.22 4.95
CA LEU A 71 -0.84 6.54 6.21
C LEU A 71 -0.93 7.59 7.33
N PRO A 72 -1.63 7.30 8.44
CA PRO A 72 -1.63 8.18 9.59
C PRO A 72 -0.24 8.16 10.26
N ASP A 73 0.08 9.25 10.96
CA ASP A 73 1.28 9.31 11.81
C ASP A 73 1.04 8.49 13.08
N ASP A 74 1.98 7.62 13.44
CA ASP A 74 1.83 6.67 14.55
C ASP A 74 1.69 7.42 15.89
N ALA A 75 2.49 8.45 16.15
CA ALA A 75 2.40 9.23 17.38
C ALA A 75 1.05 9.97 17.50
N ALA A 76 0.48 10.40 16.36
CA ALA A 76 -0.86 10.98 16.35
C ALA A 76 -1.96 9.93 16.58
N LEU A 77 -1.78 8.67 16.15
CA LEU A 77 -2.69 7.58 16.50
C LEU A 77 -2.61 7.23 17.99
N ASP A 78 -1.40 7.14 18.54
CA ASP A 78 -1.17 6.87 19.95
C ASP A 78 -1.82 7.94 20.83
N ALA A 79 -1.68 9.22 20.46
CA ALA A 79 -2.36 10.32 21.14
C ALA A 79 -3.90 10.16 21.12
N ILE A 80 -4.50 9.79 19.99
CA ILE A 80 -5.95 9.54 19.91
C ILE A 80 -6.34 8.34 20.78
N ALA A 81 -5.52 7.28 20.78
CA ALA A 81 -5.75 6.08 21.59
C ALA A 81 -5.66 6.38 23.09
N GLU A 82 -4.70 7.20 23.51
CA GLU A 82 -4.54 7.64 24.90
C GLU A 82 -5.74 8.47 25.36
N VAL A 83 -6.20 9.44 24.55
CA VAL A 83 -7.43 10.21 24.88
C VAL A 83 -8.66 9.31 24.93
N PHE A 84 -8.75 8.31 24.03
CA PHE A 84 -9.83 7.32 24.08
C PHE A 84 -9.77 6.48 25.36
N ALA A 85 -8.58 6.04 25.77
CA ALA A 85 -8.39 5.25 26.99
C ALA A 85 -8.65 6.07 28.26
N GLY A 86 -8.29 7.36 28.24
CA GLY A 86 -8.41 8.29 29.37
C GLY A 86 -9.84 8.69 29.78
N ASN A 87 -10.88 8.22 29.08
CA ASN A 87 -12.29 8.50 29.40
C ASN A 87 -12.63 10.00 29.53
N SER A 88 -12.23 10.83 28.55
CA SER A 88 -12.58 12.26 28.53
C SER A 88 -14.08 12.50 28.74
N GLU A 89 -14.44 13.47 29.57
CA GLU A 89 -15.84 13.88 29.79
C GLU A 89 -16.34 14.87 28.72
N LEU A 90 -15.43 15.42 27.89
CA LEU A 90 -15.78 16.39 26.86
C LEU A 90 -16.55 15.70 25.72
N PRO A 91 -17.82 16.09 25.43
CA PRO A 91 -18.61 15.48 24.36
C PRO A 91 -17.91 15.42 23.01
N ARG A 92 -17.15 16.47 22.67
CA ARG A 92 -16.37 16.57 21.43
C ARG A 92 -15.28 15.50 21.36
N ASP A 93 -14.56 15.26 22.45
CA ASP A 93 -13.50 14.26 22.50
C ASP A 93 -14.08 12.84 22.45
N ILE A 94 -15.16 12.59 23.19
CA ILE A 94 -15.87 11.30 23.16
C ILE A 94 -16.31 10.98 21.74
N LEU A 95 -16.95 11.93 21.04
CA LEU A 95 -17.36 11.75 19.64
C LEU A 95 -16.17 11.48 18.73
N THR A 96 -15.13 12.31 18.79
CA THR A 96 -13.99 12.22 17.87
C THR A 96 -13.20 10.94 18.07
N THR A 97 -12.85 10.60 19.31
CA THR A 97 -12.08 9.39 19.62
C THR A 97 -12.90 8.13 19.35
N SER A 98 -14.20 8.12 19.70
CA SER A 98 -15.06 6.96 19.41
C SER A 98 -15.26 6.78 17.91
N PHE A 99 -15.44 7.86 17.14
CA PHE A 99 -15.51 7.78 15.68
C PHE A 99 -14.21 7.20 15.08
N MET A 100 -13.05 7.63 15.59
CA MET A 100 -11.76 7.11 15.13
C MET A 100 -11.55 5.65 15.51
N ALA A 101 -11.90 5.25 16.73
CA ALA A 101 -11.91 3.86 17.17
C ALA A 101 -12.83 3.01 16.29
N MET A 102 -14.02 3.52 15.95
CA MET A 102 -14.93 2.84 15.04
C MET A 102 -14.36 2.72 13.62
N ALA A 103 -13.70 3.77 13.11
CA ALA A 103 -13.04 3.74 11.81
C ALA A 103 -11.87 2.74 11.76
N MET A 104 -11.20 2.49 12.89
CA MET A 104 -10.14 1.49 13.04
C MET A 104 -10.67 0.04 13.13
N CYS A 105 -11.95 -0.15 13.44
CA CYS A 105 -12.54 -1.50 13.55
C CYS A 105 -12.78 -2.16 12.19
N ALA A 106 -13.19 -1.38 11.19
CA ALA A 106 -13.43 -1.88 9.84
C ALA A 106 -13.29 -0.74 8.80
N PRO A 107 -12.73 -1.00 7.61
CA PRO A 107 -12.53 0.00 6.59
C PRO A 107 -13.88 0.50 6.06
N SER A 108 -14.28 1.68 6.52
CA SER A 108 -15.54 2.32 6.18
C SER A 108 -15.33 3.75 5.73
N ARG A 109 -16.24 4.27 4.90
CA ARG A 109 -16.29 5.73 4.65
C ARG A 109 -16.84 6.42 5.89
N GLY A 110 -16.44 7.67 6.13
CA GLY A 110 -16.96 8.42 7.29
C GLY A 110 -18.50 8.49 7.31
N ASN A 111 -19.12 8.76 6.17
CA ASN A 111 -20.59 8.78 6.05
C ASN A 111 -21.25 7.40 6.27
N GLU A 112 -20.53 6.29 6.07
CA GLU A 112 -21.06 4.96 6.39
C GLU A 112 -21.16 4.78 7.91
N ILE A 113 -20.13 5.23 8.66
CA ILE A 113 -20.11 5.18 10.13
C ILE A 113 -21.18 6.11 10.72
N LEU A 114 -21.30 7.34 10.20
CA LEU A 114 -22.28 8.31 10.68
C LEU A 114 -23.74 7.90 10.41
N ALA A 115 -23.94 7.01 9.44
CA ALA A 115 -25.25 6.43 9.13
C ALA A 115 -25.49 5.08 9.82
N LEU A 116 -24.72 4.71 10.85
CA LEU A 116 -25.03 3.51 11.63
C LEU A 116 -26.27 3.73 12.51
N PRO A 117 -27.23 2.80 12.55
CA PRO A 117 -28.30 2.85 13.55
C PRO A 117 -27.82 2.35 14.92
N VAL A 118 -28.55 2.70 15.98
CA VAL A 118 -28.26 2.26 17.36
C VAL A 118 -28.37 0.75 17.59
N TRP A 119 -29.05 0.05 16.69
CA TRP A 119 -29.24 -1.40 16.70
C TRP A 119 -28.31 -2.11 15.68
N ALA A 120 -27.27 -1.44 15.20
CA ALA A 120 -26.34 -2.00 14.22
C ALA A 120 -25.44 -3.11 14.76
N GLU A 121 -25.20 -3.17 16.07
CA GLU A 121 -24.38 -4.24 16.68
C GLU A 121 -24.96 -5.62 16.39
N TYR A 122 -24.07 -6.52 15.98
CA TYR A 122 -24.42 -7.91 15.66
C TYR A 122 -23.35 -8.86 16.22
N SER A 123 -23.80 -10.02 16.68
CA SER A 123 -22.91 -11.10 17.10
C SER A 123 -23.50 -12.45 16.73
N GLU A 124 -22.65 -13.35 16.29
CA GLU A 124 -23.01 -14.74 16.00
C GLU A 124 -21.87 -15.67 16.39
N GLN A 125 -22.17 -16.93 16.69
CA GLN A 125 -21.15 -17.95 16.89
C GLN A 125 -20.75 -18.54 15.54
N ASP A 126 -19.45 -18.62 15.28
CA ASP A 126 -18.95 -19.34 14.11
C ASP A 126 -19.01 -20.87 14.32
N ARG A 127 -18.59 -21.62 13.30
CA ARG A 127 -18.58 -23.10 13.31
C ARG A 127 -17.71 -23.70 14.42
N ASN A 128 -16.78 -22.92 14.99
CA ASN A 128 -15.89 -23.34 16.06
C ASN A 128 -16.39 -22.86 17.44
N GLY A 129 -17.59 -22.28 17.51
CA GLY A 129 -18.18 -21.74 18.74
C GLY A 129 -17.60 -20.38 19.16
N VAL A 130 -16.78 -19.73 18.34
CA VAL A 130 -16.20 -18.42 18.67
C VAL A 130 -17.21 -17.33 18.31
N VAL A 131 -17.49 -16.45 19.26
CA VAL A 131 -18.40 -15.31 19.04
C VAL A 131 -17.71 -14.26 18.16
N GLN A 132 -18.23 -14.09 16.95
CA GLN A 132 -17.84 -13.05 16.02
C GLN A 132 -18.70 -11.81 16.26
N TYR A 133 -18.10 -10.63 16.18
CA TYR A 133 -18.77 -9.34 16.38
C TYR A 133 -18.63 -8.46 15.15
N GLY A 134 -19.68 -7.72 14.79
CA GLY A 134 -19.68 -6.83 13.65
C GLY A 134 -20.81 -5.80 13.71
N TRP A 135 -20.84 -4.93 12.70
CA TRP A 135 -21.92 -3.96 12.51
C TRP A 135 -22.66 -4.19 11.21
N ARG A 136 -23.98 -4.08 11.25
CA ARG A 136 -24.85 -4.13 10.07
C ARG A 136 -24.84 -2.78 9.35
N PHE A 137 -24.38 -2.78 8.11
CA PHE A 137 -24.39 -1.62 7.23
C PHE A 137 -25.48 -1.75 6.17
N PHE A 138 -26.41 -0.78 6.14
CA PHE A 138 -27.53 -0.79 5.20
C PHE A 138 -27.13 -0.16 3.87
N SER A 139 -27.49 -0.84 2.78
CA SER A 139 -27.32 -0.31 1.43
C SER A 139 -28.60 0.41 0.97
N ALA A 140 -28.44 1.43 0.14
CA ALA A 140 -29.55 2.21 -0.44
C ALA A 140 -30.56 1.37 -1.24
N LYS A 141 -30.23 0.10 -1.58
CA LYS A 141 -31.05 -0.79 -2.41
C LYS A 141 -31.91 -1.78 -1.61
N GLY A 142 -32.06 -1.59 -0.30
CA GLY A 142 -33.06 -2.32 0.50
C GLY A 142 -32.77 -3.80 0.77
N GLY A 143 -31.55 -4.27 0.53
CA GLY A 143 -31.13 -5.61 0.97
C GLY A 143 -30.89 -5.68 2.49
N GLU A 144 -30.92 -6.90 3.04
CA GLU A 144 -30.45 -7.17 4.41
C GLU A 144 -29.03 -6.59 4.57
N GLY A 145 -28.83 -5.73 5.57
CA GLY A 145 -27.58 -4.97 5.72
C GLY A 145 -26.36 -5.88 5.77
N ASP A 146 -25.31 -5.52 5.04
CA ASP A 146 -24.07 -6.31 5.00
C ASP A 146 -23.34 -6.16 6.34
N ILE A 147 -22.92 -7.28 6.92
CA ILE A 147 -22.23 -7.28 8.20
C ILE A 147 -20.75 -7.04 7.95
N LYS A 148 -20.25 -5.90 8.45
CA LYS A 148 -18.81 -5.69 8.55
C LYS A 148 -18.32 -6.29 9.85
N TRP A 149 -17.70 -7.45 9.72
CA TRP A 149 -17.02 -8.15 10.81
C TRP A 149 -15.81 -7.34 11.31
N ILE A 150 -15.70 -7.28 12.63
CA ILE A 150 -14.64 -6.57 13.35
C ILE A 150 -13.66 -7.62 13.87
N PRO A 151 -12.34 -7.46 13.64
CA PRO A 151 -11.34 -8.38 14.18
C PRO A 151 -11.50 -8.57 15.69
N ALA A 152 -11.34 -9.80 16.18
CA ALA A 152 -11.53 -10.12 17.61
C ALA A 152 -10.70 -9.21 18.54
N THR A 153 -9.48 -8.85 18.14
CA THR A 153 -8.60 -7.92 18.87
C THR A 153 -9.15 -6.50 18.99
N MET A 154 -10.01 -6.08 18.05
CA MET A 154 -10.64 -4.76 18.04
C MET A 154 -12.08 -4.78 18.56
N ALA A 155 -12.69 -5.96 18.77
CA ALA A 155 -14.09 -6.07 19.13
C ALA A 155 -14.43 -5.35 20.45
N GLY A 156 -13.57 -5.45 21.46
CA GLY A 156 -13.74 -4.73 22.73
C GLY A 156 -13.72 -3.21 22.54
N ILE A 157 -12.75 -2.69 21.78
CA ILE A 157 -12.62 -1.26 21.46
C ILE A 157 -13.86 -0.77 20.69
N GLY A 158 -14.31 -1.55 19.69
CA GLY A 158 -15.49 -1.25 18.89
C GLY A 158 -16.76 -1.18 19.73
N LYS A 159 -16.98 -2.12 20.66
CA LYS A 159 -18.12 -2.10 21.60
C LYS A 159 -18.08 -0.86 22.50
N THR A 160 -16.92 -0.56 23.10
CA THR A 160 -16.75 0.63 23.95
C THR A 160 -17.05 1.92 23.19
N ALA A 161 -16.51 2.06 21.98
CA ALA A 161 -16.76 3.23 21.14
C ALA A 161 -18.24 3.37 20.76
N PHE A 162 -18.88 2.27 20.36
CA PHE A 162 -20.30 2.24 20.03
C PHE A 162 -21.17 2.65 21.22
N GLN A 163 -20.90 2.09 22.40
CA GLN A 163 -21.62 2.39 23.64
C GLN A 163 -21.45 3.84 24.07
N ARG A 164 -20.23 4.39 24.01
CA ARG A 164 -19.97 5.80 24.34
C ARG A 164 -20.73 6.75 23.43
N VAL A 165 -20.70 6.52 22.12
CA VAL A 165 -21.49 7.33 21.17
C VAL A 165 -22.97 7.17 21.48
N ARG A 166 -23.46 5.93 21.62
CA ARG A 166 -24.87 5.65 21.93
C ARG A 166 -25.34 6.38 23.18
N ALA A 167 -24.58 6.34 24.27
CA ALA A 167 -24.92 7.05 25.51
C ALA A 167 -24.92 8.56 25.30
N LEU A 168 -23.86 9.11 24.70
CA LEU A 168 -23.73 10.55 24.49
C LEU A 168 -24.85 11.11 23.61
N THR A 169 -25.23 10.42 22.55
CA THR A 169 -26.22 10.89 21.57
C THR A 169 -27.67 10.55 21.94
N GLU A 170 -27.90 9.94 23.11
CA GLU A 170 -29.24 9.60 23.60
C GLU A 170 -30.21 10.80 23.68
N PRO A 171 -29.81 11.99 24.19
CA PRO A 171 -30.72 13.14 24.25
C PRO A 171 -31.22 13.59 22.88
N GLY A 172 -30.36 13.53 21.85
CA GLY A 172 -30.74 13.86 20.47
C GLY A 172 -31.78 12.89 19.92
N ARG A 173 -31.58 11.60 20.13
CA ARG A 173 -32.55 10.57 19.72
C ARG A 173 -33.88 10.67 20.46
N LYS A 174 -33.87 10.97 21.76
CA LYS A 174 -35.09 11.20 22.56
C LYS A 174 -35.89 12.37 21.99
N LEU A 175 -35.23 13.49 21.69
CA LEU A 175 -35.87 14.63 21.03
C LEU A 175 -36.44 14.23 19.66
N ALA A 176 -35.66 13.54 18.83
CA ALA A 176 -36.12 13.10 17.51
C ALA A 176 -37.36 12.20 17.60
N LYS A 177 -37.35 11.22 18.51
CA LYS A 177 -38.50 10.34 18.75
C LYS A 177 -39.72 11.11 19.26
N TRP A 178 -39.50 12.09 20.14
CA TRP A 178 -40.58 12.95 20.61
C TRP A 178 -41.23 13.76 19.48
N ILE A 179 -40.44 14.35 18.60
CA ILE A 179 -40.96 15.10 17.44
C ILE A 179 -41.76 14.17 16.51
N GLU A 180 -41.31 12.92 16.33
CA GLU A 180 -42.00 11.91 15.52
C GLU A 180 -43.36 11.52 16.13
N ASP A 181 -43.44 11.33 17.44
CA ASP A 181 -44.64 10.84 18.12
C ASP A 181 -45.63 11.95 18.49
N PHE A 182 -45.11 13.12 18.86
CA PHE A 182 -45.87 14.23 19.44
C PHE A 182 -45.52 15.56 18.77
N PRO A 183 -45.70 15.72 17.45
CA PRO A 183 -45.29 16.93 16.72
C PRO A 183 -46.01 18.18 17.21
N ASN A 184 -47.19 18.06 17.82
CA ASN A 184 -47.98 19.19 18.32
C ASN A 184 -47.78 19.50 19.81
N ARG A 185 -46.79 18.86 20.48
CA ARG A 185 -46.51 19.09 21.91
C ARG A 185 -45.07 19.49 22.15
N PHE A 186 -44.87 20.53 22.94
CA PHE A 186 -43.52 21.02 23.25
C PHE A 186 -42.67 19.96 23.98
N TYR A 187 -41.43 19.75 23.53
CA TYR A 187 -40.49 18.87 24.23
C TYR A 187 -39.97 19.51 25.53
N ARG A 188 -40.47 19.05 26.67
CA ARG A 188 -40.09 19.57 28.01
C ARG A 188 -38.77 18.95 28.50
N HIS A 189 -37.67 19.66 28.28
CA HIS A 189 -36.36 19.32 28.85
C HIS A 189 -36.20 19.86 30.30
N PRO A 190 -35.16 19.46 31.06
CA PRO A 190 -35.04 19.78 32.50
C PRO A 190 -35.01 21.27 32.89
N LYS A 191 -34.77 22.18 31.95
CA LYS A 191 -34.73 23.63 32.17
C LYS A 191 -35.98 24.34 31.64
N CYS A 192 -36.92 23.60 31.09
CA CYS A 192 -38.17 24.14 30.57
C CYS A 192 -39.07 24.60 31.74
N PRO A 193 -39.69 25.79 31.67
CA PRO A 193 -40.59 26.27 32.71
C PRO A 193 -41.81 25.35 32.87
N ALA A 194 -42.24 25.13 34.12
CA ALA A 194 -43.37 24.30 34.48
C ALA A 194 -44.71 25.05 34.32
N VAL A 195 -45.00 25.49 33.10
CA VAL A 195 -46.19 26.27 32.74
C VAL A 195 -46.99 25.61 31.62
N PRO A 196 -48.31 25.86 31.49
CA PRO A 196 -49.12 25.41 30.36
C PRO A 196 -48.59 25.89 29.01
N GLU A 197 -48.86 25.16 27.92
CA GLU A 197 -48.22 25.43 26.62
C GLU A 197 -48.62 26.77 25.98
N ASP A 198 -49.86 27.20 26.22
CA ASP A 198 -50.40 28.46 25.70
C ASP A 198 -50.20 29.65 26.64
N GLN A 199 -49.61 29.43 27.82
CA GLN A 199 -49.35 30.51 28.77
C GLN A 199 -48.33 31.50 28.17
N PRO A 200 -48.62 32.82 28.18
CA PRO A 200 -47.65 33.84 27.82
C PRO A 200 -46.42 33.78 28.75
N LEU A 201 -45.23 33.67 28.16
CA LEU A 201 -43.96 33.54 28.87
C LEU A 201 -43.28 34.91 29.03
N THR A 202 -42.56 35.08 30.13
CA THR A 202 -41.52 36.12 30.22
C THR A 202 -40.38 35.82 29.24
N MET A 203 -39.58 36.82 28.88
CA MET A 203 -38.42 36.59 28.01
C MET A 203 -37.41 35.61 28.59
N ILE A 204 -37.22 35.60 29.91
CA ILE A 204 -36.32 34.66 30.59
C ILE A 204 -36.86 33.24 30.47
N GLU A 205 -38.15 33.02 30.76
CA GLU A 205 -38.80 31.71 30.60
C GLU A 205 -38.75 31.22 29.15
N ALA A 206 -39.00 32.11 28.18
CA ALA A 206 -38.92 31.77 26.76
C ALA A 206 -37.50 31.36 26.36
N ALA A 207 -36.47 32.08 26.82
CA ALA A 207 -35.08 31.72 26.57
C ALA A 207 -34.68 30.41 27.26
N LEU A 208 -35.13 30.18 28.50
CA LEU A 208 -34.93 28.92 29.24
C LEU A 208 -35.62 27.73 28.56
N ALA A 209 -36.83 27.92 28.04
CA ALA A 209 -37.56 26.91 27.27
C ALA A 209 -36.83 26.50 25.99
N LEU A 210 -36.08 27.41 25.36
CA LEU A 210 -35.22 27.06 24.23
C LEU A 210 -33.90 26.38 24.67
N GLY A 211 -33.66 26.25 25.97
CA GLY A 211 -32.46 25.69 26.59
C GLY A 211 -31.27 26.64 26.67
N MET A 212 -31.51 27.94 26.55
CA MET A 212 -30.49 28.97 26.79
C MET A 212 -30.42 29.29 28.28
N ASN A 213 -29.30 29.87 28.75
CA ASN A 213 -29.11 30.25 30.16
C ASN A 213 -28.84 31.75 30.27
N PRO A 214 -29.84 32.62 30.05
CA PRO A 214 -29.65 34.06 30.24
C PRO A 214 -29.45 34.37 31.73
N ARG A 215 -28.54 35.29 32.06
CA ARG A 215 -28.34 35.75 33.45
C ARG A 215 -29.30 36.87 33.84
N ASP A 216 -29.77 37.61 32.84
CA ASP A 216 -30.61 38.78 33.00
C ASP A 216 -31.59 38.92 31.83
N ARG A 217 -32.50 39.87 31.97
CA ARG A 217 -33.54 40.18 30.98
C ARG A 217 -32.96 40.67 29.65
N GLN A 218 -31.83 41.39 29.67
CA GLN A 218 -31.21 41.93 28.46
C GLN A 218 -30.62 40.80 27.62
N GLN A 219 -29.90 39.85 28.24
CA GLN A 219 -29.38 38.66 27.58
C GLN A 219 -30.50 37.78 27.01
N ALA A 220 -31.61 37.62 27.75
CA ALA A 220 -32.78 36.90 27.24
C ALA A 220 -33.36 37.59 25.99
N ALA A 221 -33.54 38.91 26.01
CA ALA A 221 -34.02 39.67 24.87
C ALA A 221 -33.08 39.54 23.66
N THR A 222 -31.77 39.71 23.87
CA THR A 222 -30.76 39.55 22.81
C THR A 222 -30.77 38.14 22.22
N ALA A 223 -30.89 37.10 23.05
CA ALA A 223 -30.90 35.71 22.60
C ALA A 223 -32.15 35.39 21.74
N LEU A 224 -33.32 35.90 22.14
CA LEU A 224 -34.56 35.77 21.36
C LEU A 224 -34.46 36.56 20.05
N HIS A 225 -33.93 37.78 20.09
CA HIS A 225 -33.76 38.63 18.90
C HIS A 225 -32.89 37.97 17.83
N TYR A 226 -31.74 37.41 18.21
CA TYR A 226 -30.85 36.71 17.27
C TYR A 226 -31.47 35.43 16.68
N ARG A 227 -32.57 34.95 17.25
CA ARG A 227 -33.37 33.84 16.71
C ARG A 227 -34.58 34.31 15.91
N GLY A 228 -34.79 35.61 15.75
CA GLY A 228 -35.95 36.16 15.05
C GLY A 228 -37.25 36.03 15.85
N LEU A 229 -37.17 35.83 17.17
CA LEU A 229 -38.33 35.70 18.04
C LEU A 229 -38.69 37.06 18.69
N PRO A 230 -39.98 37.32 18.98
CA PRO A 230 -40.41 38.49 19.72
C PRO A 230 -39.65 38.65 21.05
N SER A 231 -38.95 39.76 21.21
CA SER A 231 -38.12 40.06 22.40
C SER A 231 -38.88 40.94 23.40
N ARG A 232 -40.09 40.50 23.78
CA ARG A 232 -40.95 41.16 24.78
C ARG A 232 -41.69 40.11 25.60
N ASP A 233 -41.94 40.42 26.87
CA ASP A 233 -42.72 39.53 27.76
C ASP A 233 -44.14 39.34 27.21
N GLY A 234 -44.68 38.14 27.42
CA GLY A 234 -46.03 37.76 27.02
C GLY A 234 -46.24 37.59 25.51
N LYS A 235 -45.19 37.70 24.69
CA LYS A 235 -45.28 37.54 23.23
C LYS A 235 -44.93 36.14 22.73
N ASN A 236 -44.38 35.29 23.58
CA ASN A 236 -44.06 33.89 23.26
C ASN A 236 -44.81 32.97 24.22
N SER A 237 -45.18 31.78 23.76
CA SER A 237 -45.68 30.65 24.54
C SER A 237 -44.84 29.41 24.23
N LEU A 238 -44.96 28.32 25.00
CA LEU A 238 -44.26 27.08 24.64
C LEU A 238 -44.73 26.58 23.27
N ALA A 239 -46.04 26.68 22.98
CA ALA A 239 -46.59 26.31 21.67
C ALA A 239 -45.97 27.12 20.52
N SER A 240 -45.82 28.45 20.67
CA SER A 240 -45.22 29.29 19.62
C SER A 240 -43.72 28.99 19.44
N LEU A 241 -43.00 28.76 20.54
CA LEU A 241 -41.59 28.37 20.49
C LEU A 241 -41.40 26.98 19.87
N TRP A 242 -42.37 26.08 20.04
CA TRP A 242 -42.33 24.77 19.42
C TRP A 242 -42.37 24.85 17.90
N GLN A 243 -43.33 25.60 17.35
CA GLN A 243 -43.47 25.79 15.90
C GLN A 243 -42.17 26.37 15.31
N HIS A 244 -41.62 27.39 15.96
CA HIS A 244 -40.33 27.96 15.57
C HIS A 244 -39.17 26.94 15.61
N SER A 245 -39.18 26.02 16.56
CA SER A 245 -38.14 24.98 16.67
C SER A 245 -38.28 23.91 15.58
N LEU A 246 -39.52 23.53 15.24
CA LEU A 246 -39.82 22.58 14.16
C LEU A 246 -39.39 23.10 12.79
N GLU A 247 -39.61 24.38 12.51
CA GLU A 247 -39.15 25.04 11.27
C GLU A 247 -37.63 25.01 11.07
N ARG A 248 -36.88 24.81 12.16
CA ARG A 248 -35.41 24.80 12.18
C ARG A 248 -34.81 23.40 12.14
N LEU A 249 -35.65 22.36 12.08
CA LEU A 249 -35.19 21.00 11.93
C LEU A 249 -34.44 20.81 10.59
N PRO A 250 -33.53 19.82 10.51
CA PRO A 250 -32.93 19.47 9.23
C PRO A 250 -33.99 19.16 8.18
N SER A 251 -33.80 19.63 6.95
CA SER A 251 -34.78 19.44 5.86
C SER A 251 -35.05 17.97 5.49
N SER A 252 -34.14 17.07 5.87
CA SER A 252 -34.31 15.63 5.66
C SER A 252 -35.18 14.95 6.72
N PHE A 253 -35.50 15.62 7.84
CA PHE A 253 -36.28 15.07 8.93
C PHE A 253 -37.64 14.51 8.44
N PRO A 254 -38.09 13.33 8.91
CA PRO A 254 -37.56 12.51 10.01
C PRO A 254 -36.39 11.60 9.63
N TRP A 255 -35.94 11.62 8.37
CA TRP A 255 -34.90 10.74 7.86
C TRP A 255 -33.51 11.38 7.97
N LEU A 256 -32.58 10.68 8.60
CA LEU A 256 -31.17 11.02 8.46
C LEU A 256 -30.64 10.53 7.10
N ASP A 257 -31.05 9.32 6.71
CA ASP A 257 -30.74 8.70 5.43
C ASP A 257 -31.99 7.96 4.94
N LYS A 258 -32.73 8.58 4.02
CA LYS A 258 -34.00 8.04 3.50
C LYS A 258 -33.79 6.75 2.70
N ASP A 259 -32.69 6.68 1.94
CA ASP A 259 -32.38 5.52 1.09
C ASP A 259 -32.06 4.28 1.94
N LYS A 260 -31.38 4.48 3.06
CA LYS A 260 -31.10 3.40 4.03
C LYS A 260 -32.23 3.18 5.04
N LYS A 261 -33.31 3.97 4.97
CA LYS A 261 -34.45 3.94 5.91
C LYS A 261 -34.02 4.17 7.38
N ILE A 262 -33.12 5.12 7.61
CA ILE A 262 -32.62 5.44 8.96
C ILE A 262 -33.20 6.78 9.39
N LYS A 263 -34.05 6.75 10.43
CA LYS A 263 -34.60 7.94 11.06
C LYS A 263 -33.61 8.59 12.01
N PHE A 264 -33.82 9.87 12.33
CA PHE A 264 -33.04 10.56 13.37
C PHE A 264 -33.15 9.87 14.74
N SER A 265 -34.34 9.38 15.10
CA SER A 265 -34.58 8.66 16.37
C SER A 265 -33.79 7.35 16.51
N GLU A 266 -33.36 6.77 15.38
CA GLU A 266 -32.64 5.50 15.34
C GLU A 266 -31.14 5.65 15.02
N ALA A 267 -30.72 6.84 14.58
CA ALA A 267 -29.34 7.09 14.17
C ALA A 267 -28.38 7.18 15.36
N LEU A 268 -27.26 6.44 15.29
CA LEU A 268 -26.23 6.44 16.33
C LEU A 268 -25.61 7.84 16.53
N PHE A 269 -25.47 8.62 15.46
CA PHE A 269 -24.90 9.97 15.48
C PHE A 269 -25.96 11.09 15.44
N CYS A 270 -27.12 10.89 16.08
CA CYS A 270 -28.11 11.94 16.27
C CYS A 270 -27.78 12.83 17.49
N ILE A 271 -27.28 14.04 17.26
CA ILE A 271 -26.92 14.96 18.34
C ILE A 271 -27.84 16.17 18.42
N LEU A 272 -27.91 16.76 19.61
CA LEU A 272 -28.49 18.08 19.81
C LEU A 272 -27.57 19.16 19.23
N ARG A 273 -28.16 20.29 18.83
CA ARG A 273 -27.40 21.44 18.33
C ARG A 273 -26.44 21.94 19.42
N ASN A 274 -25.19 22.20 19.03
CA ASN A 274 -24.09 22.62 19.91
C ASN A 274 -23.68 21.60 20.98
N GLN A 275 -24.18 20.36 20.96
CA GLN A 275 -23.83 19.35 21.99
C GLN A 275 -22.32 19.08 22.09
N ALA A 276 -21.61 19.20 20.96
CA ALA A 276 -20.17 19.02 20.88
C ALA A 276 -19.40 20.34 20.68
N HIS A 277 -20.01 21.49 20.98
CA HIS A 277 -19.38 22.79 20.84
C HIS A 277 -18.54 23.13 22.09
N GLY A 278 -17.35 23.70 21.90
CA GLY A 278 -16.43 23.98 23.03
C GLY A 278 -16.88 25.10 23.96
N SER A 279 -17.69 26.05 23.47
CA SER A 279 -18.09 27.24 24.24
C SER A 279 -19.59 27.54 24.30
N ARG A 280 -20.41 26.82 23.53
CA ARG A 280 -21.85 27.11 23.43
C ARG A 280 -22.61 26.01 24.14
N ALA A 281 -23.62 26.39 24.92
CA ALA A 281 -24.51 25.42 25.54
C ALA A 281 -25.24 24.59 24.47
N SER A 282 -25.46 23.31 24.80
CA SER A 282 -26.30 22.42 23.99
C SER A 282 -27.74 22.91 23.99
N MET A 283 -28.36 22.91 22.83
CA MET A 283 -29.77 23.27 22.64
C MET A 283 -30.63 22.00 22.67
N PRO A 284 -31.44 21.78 23.72
CA PRO A 284 -32.18 20.54 23.97
C PRO A 284 -33.42 20.34 23.08
N ILE A 285 -33.71 21.30 22.20
CA ILE A 285 -34.90 21.36 21.35
C ILE A 285 -34.55 21.42 19.85
N GLU A 286 -33.28 21.37 19.49
CA GLU A 286 -32.82 21.41 18.10
C GLU A 286 -31.90 20.22 17.78
N LEU A 287 -32.16 19.56 16.67
CA LEU A 287 -31.29 18.52 16.14
C LEU A 287 -30.19 19.10 15.25
N GLN A 288 -29.05 18.42 15.19
CA GLN A 288 -27.95 18.78 14.30
C GLN A 288 -27.45 17.56 13.52
N ILE A 289 -27.34 17.73 12.20
CA ILE A 289 -26.60 16.77 11.35
C ILE A 289 -25.09 16.97 11.61
N LEU A 290 -24.40 15.87 11.89
CA LEU A 290 -22.96 15.86 12.08
C LEU A 290 -22.27 15.53 10.74
N PRO A 291 -21.64 16.49 10.05
CA PRO A 291 -20.90 16.19 8.82
C PRO A 291 -19.55 15.53 9.14
N VAL A 292 -19.00 14.72 8.24
CA VAL A 292 -17.63 14.15 8.38
C VAL A 292 -16.58 15.24 8.63
N ASN A 293 -16.79 16.42 8.06
CA ASN A 293 -15.91 17.57 8.25
C ASN A 293 -15.77 17.99 9.71
N PHE A 294 -16.76 17.72 10.58
CA PHE A 294 -16.62 17.94 12.01
C PHE A 294 -15.39 17.22 12.56
N PHE A 295 -15.23 15.93 12.25
CA PHE A 295 -14.09 15.13 12.66
C PHE A 295 -12.81 15.56 11.96
N THR A 296 -12.87 15.85 10.66
CA THR A 296 -11.70 16.35 9.91
C THR A 296 -11.15 17.64 10.53
N PHE A 297 -12.02 18.55 10.94
CA PHE A 297 -11.61 19.78 11.61
C PHE A 297 -11.07 19.51 13.00
N ASP A 298 -11.63 18.53 13.71
CA ASP A 298 -11.16 18.20 15.06
C ASP A 298 -9.82 17.45 15.08
N LEU A 299 -9.50 16.71 14.02
CA LEU A 299 -8.28 15.92 13.87
C LEU A 299 -7.17 16.70 13.15
N SER A 300 -7.31 17.99 12.92
CA SER A 300 -6.31 18.80 12.21
C SER A 300 -6.27 20.25 12.68
N PRO A 301 -5.09 20.89 12.66
CA PRO A 301 -4.97 22.31 12.96
C PRO A 301 -5.64 23.14 11.84
N ARG A 302 -6.23 24.28 12.23
CA ARG A 302 -6.84 25.24 11.30
C ARG A 302 -6.30 26.64 11.59
N PRO A 303 -5.10 26.99 11.07
CA PRO A 303 -4.44 28.25 11.41
C PRO A 303 -5.25 29.49 11.03
N ASN A 304 -6.09 29.37 9.99
CA ASN A 304 -6.92 30.47 9.51
C ASN A 304 -8.25 30.65 10.29
N VAL A 305 -8.49 29.84 11.33
CA VAL A 305 -9.71 29.92 12.14
C VAL A 305 -9.37 30.32 13.56
N LYS A 306 -9.72 31.56 13.92
CA LYS A 306 -9.47 32.11 15.26
C LYS A 306 -10.17 31.26 16.33
N GLY A 307 -9.43 30.86 17.35
CA GLY A 307 -9.94 30.08 18.48
C GLY A 307 -10.22 28.60 18.16
N HIS A 308 -9.80 28.09 17.00
CA HIS A 308 -9.87 26.66 16.72
C HIS A 308 -8.81 25.91 17.50
N GLN A 309 -9.23 24.84 18.19
CA GLN A 309 -8.35 23.85 18.79
C GLN A 309 -8.74 22.48 18.27
N SER A 310 -7.77 21.73 17.76
CA SER A 310 -7.90 20.31 17.46
C SER A 310 -7.90 19.48 18.74
N ILE A 311 -8.19 18.18 18.65
CA ILE A 311 -8.08 17.26 19.77
C ILE A 311 -6.65 17.22 20.31
N PHE A 312 -5.65 17.30 19.43
CA PHE A 312 -4.24 17.32 19.81
C PHE A 312 -3.90 18.59 20.60
N ASP A 313 -4.38 19.75 20.15
CA ASP A 313 -4.13 21.02 20.84
C ASP A 313 -4.81 21.06 22.22
N ARG A 314 -6.01 20.47 22.36
CA ARG A 314 -6.73 20.40 23.65
C ARG A 314 -6.01 19.55 24.69
N HIS A 315 -5.35 18.48 24.25
CA HIS A 315 -4.64 17.53 25.13
C HIS A 315 -3.12 17.75 25.13
N ASN A 316 -2.64 18.87 24.57
CA ASN A 316 -1.22 19.25 24.51
C ASN A 316 -0.29 18.27 23.79
N TYR A 317 -0.80 17.47 22.85
CA TYR A 317 0.04 16.62 22.00
C TYR A 317 0.69 17.43 20.88
N LYS A 318 1.99 17.22 20.69
CA LYS A 318 2.80 17.85 19.65
C LYS A 318 3.66 16.80 18.96
N GLY A 319 3.92 17.01 17.66
CA GLY A 319 4.87 16.20 16.92
C GLY A 319 6.30 16.38 17.42
N SER A 320 7.21 15.54 16.93
CA SER A 320 8.63 15.49 17.34
C SER A 320 9.39 16.83 17.21
N SER A 321 8.97 17.71 16.30
CA SER A 321 9.53 19.06 16.11
C SER A 321 8.69 20.17 16.75
N GLY A 322 7.73 19.84 17.62
CA GLY A 322 6.83 20.79 18.28
C GLY A 322 5.64 21.27 17.44
N GLN A 323 5.51 20.80 16.20
CA GLN A 323 4.40 21.11 15.30
C GLN A 323 3.07 20.44 15.73
N SER A 324 1.94 21.08 15.45
CA SER A 324 0.62 20.46 15.69
C SER A 324 0.45 19.18 14.86
N MET A 325 -0.03 18.13 15.51
CA MET A 325 -0.34 16.85 14.87
C MET A 325 -1.58 16.94 13.99
N LYS A 326 -1.68 16.03 13.00
CA LYS A 326 -2.85 15.94 12.13
C LYS A 326 -3.10 14.50 11.70
N VAL A 327 -4.37 14.13 11.64
CA VAL A 327 -4.83 12.86 11.06
C VAL A 327 -6.09 13.14 10.23
N SER A 328 -6.18 12.49 9.08
CA SER A 328 -7.37 12.47 8.25
C SER A 328 -8.14 11.17 8.48
N THR A 329 -9.46 11.27 8.53
CA THR A 329 -10.36 10.11 8.64
C THR A 329 -10.16 9.10 7.50
N HIS A 330 -9.68 9.55 6.33
CA HIS A 330 -9.40 8.68 5.18
C HIS A 330 -8.08 7.90 5.30
N GLN A 331 -7.09 8.41 6.05
CA GLN A 331 -5.82 7.71 6.31
C GLN A 331 -6.04 6.40 7.06
N ILE A 332 -7.05 6.33 7.94
CA ILE A 332 -7.41 5.10 8.65
C ILE A 332 -7.81 3.98 7.69
N ARG A 333 -8.61 4.30 6.66
CA ARG A 333 -9.00 3.33 5.63
C ARG A 333 -7.80 2.88 4.78
N HIS A 334 -6.81 3.75 4.57
CA HIS A 334 -5.54 3.37 3.95
C HIS A 334 -4.73 2.42 4.82
N LEU A 335 -4.63 2.71 6.12
CA LEU A 335 -3.92 1.88 7.08
C LEU A 335 -4.49 0.46 7.14
N LEU A 336 -5.80 0.31 7.39
CA LEU A 336 -6.44 -1.01 7.50
C LEU A 336 -6.27 -1.86 6.25
N ASN A 337 -6.39 -1.25 5.06
CA ASN A 337 -6.18 -1.98 3.82
C ASN A 337 -4.72 -2.36 3.59
N THR A 338 -3.78 -1.50 3.99
CA THR A 338 -2.36 -1.81 3.92
C THR A 338 -2.00 -2.96 4.86
N LEU A 339 -2.53 -2.95 6.09
CA LEU A 339 -2.38 -4.05 7.05
C LEU A 339 -2.97 -5.36 6.53
N ALA A 340 -4.18 -5.33 5.95
CA ALA A 340 -4.80 -6.52 5.36
C ALA A 340 -3.99 -7.09 4.18
N SER A 341 -3.49 -6.22 3.30
CA SER A 341 -2.60 -6.63 2.19
C SER A 341 -1.30 -7.23 2.72
N ARG A 342 -0.67 -6.63 3.75
CA ARG A 342 0.54 -7.17 4.40
C ARG A 342 0.29 -8.55 4.98
N ALA A 343 -0.82 -8.72 5.70
CA ALA A 343 -1.26 -10.01 6.24
C ALA A 343 -1.55 -11.07 5.16
N GLY A 344 -1.80 -10.65 3.91
CA GLY A 344 -2.00 -11.56 2.78
C GLY A 344 -3.44 -11.89 2.46
N LEU A 345 -4.37 -11.06 2.92
CA LEU A 345 -5.75 -11.14 2.51
C LEU A 345 -5.86 -10.91 0.99
N SER A 346 -6.72 -11.70 0.33
CA SER A 346 -6.94 -11.56 -1.11
C SER A 346 -7.60 -10.21 -1.45
N GLN A 347 -7.47 -9.76 -2.69
CA GLN A 347 -8.04 -8.48 -3.10
C GLN A 347 -9.58 -8.51 -3.10
N GLU A 348 -10.16 -9.68 -3.33
CA GLU A 348 -11.60 -9.94 -3.24
C GLU A 348 -12.08 -9.78 -1.80
N HIS A 349 -11.38 -10.38 -0.84
CA HIS A 349 -11.71 -10.23 0.59
C HIS A 349 -11.55 -8.80 1.07
N ILE A 350 -10.48 -8.10 0.66
CA ILE A 350 -10.29 -6.67 1.00
C ILE A 350 -11.40 -5.82 0.38
N ALA A 351 -11.80 -6.10 -0.85
CA ALA A 351 -12.88 -5.38 -1.53
C ALA A 351 -14.22 -5.60 -0.80
N LYS A 352 -14.54 -6.84 -0.43
CA LYS A 352 -15.72 -7.20 0.36
C LYS A 352 -15.72 -6.49 1.72
N TRP A 353 -14.66 -6.64 2.52
CA TRP A 353 -14.53 -6.00 3.84
C TRP A 353 -14.60 -4.45 3.75
N SER A 354 -14.06 -3.89 2.66
CA SER A 354 -14.10 -2.45 2.37
C SER A 354 -15.42 -1.93 1.77
N GLY A 355 -16.40 -2.80 1.49
CA GLY A 355 -17.67 -2.44 0.83
C GLY A 355 -17.50 -1.92 -0.60
N ARG A 356 -16.63 -2.55 -1.41
CA ARG A 356 -16.33 -2.13 -2.79
C ARG A 356 -16.92 -3.11 -3.80
N ALA A 357 -17.68 -2.56 -4.76
CA ALA A 357 -18.15 -3.32 -5.91
C ALA A 357 -17.04 -3.64 -6.92
N ASN A 358 -16.02 -2.79 -7.04
CA ASN A 358 -14.92 -2.96 -8.00
C ASN A 358 -13.57 -3.14 -7.27
N ILE A 359 -12.94 -4.30 -7.48
CA ILE A 359 -11.66 -4.69 -6.89
C ILE A 359 -10.53 -3.73 -7.27
N LEU A 360 -10.58 -3.11 -8.46
CA LEU A 360 -9.57 -2.15 -8.92
C LEU A 360 -9.46 -0.92 -8.00
N GLN A 361 -10.51 -0.62 -7.23
CA GLN A 361 -10.48 0.46 -6.23
C GLN A 361 -9.50 0.16 -5.08
N ASN A 362 -9.10 -1.10 -4.86
CA ASN A 362 -8.13 -1.46 -3.82
C ASN A 362 -6.75 -0.88 -4.07
N ARG A 363 -6.34 -0.74 -5.35
CA ARG A 363 -5.07 -0.10 -5.75
C ARG A 363 -4.97 1.34 -5.25
N ALA A 364 -6.11 1.98 -4.97
CA ALA A 364 -6.12 3.31 -4.41
C ALA A 364 -5.62 3.34 -2.96
N TYR A 365 -5.67 2.21 -2.25
CA TYR A 365 -5.46 2.10 -0.81
C TYR A 365 -4.33 1.17 -0.38
N ASP A 366 -3.80 0.38 -1.31
CA ASP A 366 -2.64 -0.47 -1.08
C ASP A 366 -1.34 0.34 -1.13
N HIS A 367 -0.67 0.46 0.02
CA HIS A 367 0.65 1.09 0.14
C HIS A 367 1.73 0.09 0.61
N VAL A 368 1.53 -1.21 0.38
CA VAL A 368 2.59 -2.21 0.58
C VAL A 368 3.76 -1.87 -0.34
N THR A 369 4.97 -1.84 0.24
CA THR A 369 6.19 -1.54 -0.49
C THR A 369 6.58 -2.71 -1.39
N ASP A 370 7.34 -2.46 -2.45
CA ASP A 370 7.81 -3.54 -3.31
C ASP A 370 8.81 -4.45 -2.58
N THR A 371 9.52 -3.93 -1.57
CA THR A 371 10.35 -4.73 -0.66
C THR A 371 9.52 -5.70 0.18
N ASP A 372 8.39 -5.25 0.74
CA ASP A 372 7.47 -6.12 1.49
C ASP A 372 6.90 -7.22 0.57
N ARG A 373 6.58 -6.87 -0.68
CA ARG A 373 6.12 -7.84 -1.69
C ARG A 373 7.20 -8.87 -2.03
N LEU A 374 8.44 -8.42 -2.25
CA LEU A 374 9.58 -9.28 -2.55
C LEU A 374 9.89 -10.21 -1.37
N ALA A 375 9.92 -9.70 -0.14
CA ALA A 375 10.12 -10.52 1.06
C ALA A 375 9.03 -11.59 1.21
N LYS A 376 7.78 -11.28 0.83
CA LYS A 376 6.68 -12.25 0.83
C LYS A 376 6.80 -13.31 -0.27
N VAL A 377 7.25 -12.90 -1.45
CA VAL A 377 7.55 -13.82 -2.56
C VAL A 377 8.72 -14.73 -2.14
N GLU A 378 9.80 -14.16 -1.63
CA GLU A 378 10.99 -14.87 -1.16
C GLU A 378 10.66 -15.88 -0.05
N SER A 379 9.88 -15.47 0.96
CA SER A 379 9.45 -16.39 2.03
C SER A 379 8.55 -17.51 1.50
N LYS A 380 7.64 -17.23 0.57
CA LYS A 380 6.85 -18.28 -0.09
C LYS A 380 7.73 -19.22 -0.92
N PHE A 381 8.71 -18.69 -1.66
CA PHE A 381 9.66 -19.51 -2.41
C PHE A 381 10.52 -20.38 -1.49
N LYS A 382 10.99 -19.84 -0.36
CA LYS A 382 11.74 -20.61 0.66
C LYS A 382 10.90 -21.69 1.33
N ALA A 383 9.60 -21.44 1.50
CA ALA A 383 8.67 -22.38 2.12
C ALA A 383 8.05 -23.39 1.14
N SER A 384 8.25 -23.21 -0.18
CA SER A 384 7.72 -24.14 -1.18
C SER A 384 8.67 -25.32 -1.34
N GLU A 385 8.13 -26.54 -1.29
CA GLU A 385 8.91 -27.71 -1.69
C GLU A 385 9.31 -27.59 -3.16
N ALA A 386 10.54 -28.00 -3.46
CA ALA A 386 11.04 -27.99 -4.83
C ALA A 386 10.14 -28.91 -5.69
N PRO A 387 9.79 -28.51 -6.93
CA PRO A 387 9.10 -29.41 -7.85
C PRO A 387 9.82 -30.75 -7.96
N GLU A 388 9.05 -31.83 -8.07
CA GLU A 388 9.57 -33.19 -8.18
C GLU A 388 10.61 -33.26 -9.33
N GLY A 389 11.87 -33.58 -8.98
CA GLY A 389 13.01 -33.60 -9.91
C GLY A 389 14.00 -32.43 -9.81
N VAL A 390 13.70 -31.37 -9.04
CA VAL A 390 14.64 -30.25 -8.81
C VAL A 390 15.35 -30.43 -7.46
N LYS A 391 16.56 -30.97 -7.46
CA LYS A 391 17.45 -30.89 -6.29
C LYS A 391 17.95 -29.45 -6.14
N LEU A 392 17.26 -28.64 -5.34
CA LEU A 392 17.83 -27.41 -4.80
C LEU A 392 18.95 -27.79 -3.83
N VAL A 393 20.17 -27.93 -4.35
CA VAL A 393 21.37 -27.95 -3.51
C VAL A 393 21.48 -26.55 -2.93
N GLN A 394 20.97 -26.38 -1.71
CA GLN A 394 21.15 -25.18 -0.93
C GLN A 394 22.64 -25.11 -0.59
N ARG A 395 23.44 -24.56 -1.51
CA ARG A 395 24.82 -24.17 -1.22
C ARG A 395 24.73 -23.02 -0.25
N SER A 396 24.82 -23.35 1.03
CA SER A 396 25.21 -22.44 2.10
C SER A 396 26.48 -21.71 1.65
N MET A 397 26.34 -20.50 1.11
CA MET A 397 27.47 -19.61 0.85
C MET A 397 27.86 -18.99 2.18
N LEU A 398 28.55 -19.78 3.02
CA LEU A 398 29.33 -19.21 4.11
C LEU A 398 30.43 -18.36 3.49
N PRO A 399 30.72 -17.15 4.01
CA PRO A 399 31.88 -16.39 3.58
C PRO A 399 33.13 -17.24 3.82
N VAL A 400 33.77 -17.67 2.74
CA VAL A 400 35.02 -18.44 2.79
C VAL A 400 36.16 -17.47 2.52
N LYS A 401 37.32 -17.65 3.16
CA LYS A 401 38.52 -16.88 2.82
C LYS A 401 38.97 -17.19 1.38
N GLU A 402 39.65 -16.25 0.73
CA GLU A 402 39.98 -16.32 -0.71
C GLU A 402 40.85 -17.54 -1.07
N ASP A 403 41.77 -17.91 -0.18
CA ASP A 403 42.61 -19.11 -0.24
C ASP A 403 41.79 -20.41 -0.13
N GLU A 404 40.77 -20.40 0.73
CA GLU A 404 39.92 -21.54 1.04
C GLU A 404 38.82 -21.71 -0.05
N PHE A 405 38.41 -20.63 -0.72
CA PHE A 405 37.54 -20.65 -1.91
C PHE A 405 38.20 -21.36 -3.11
N LEU A 406 39.51 -21.18 -3.31
CA LEU A 406 40.26 -21.80 -4.40
C LEU A 406 40.37 -23.33 -4.25
N GLY A 407 40.36 -23.86 -3.02
CA GLY A 407 40.39 -25.29 -2.76
C GLY A 407 39.03 -26.00 -2.90
N ILE A 408 37.92 -25.27 -2.76
CA ILE A 408 36.56 -25.83 -2.73
C ILE A 408 35.95 -25.97 -4.14
N ILE A 409 36.37 -25.15 -5.10
CA ILE A 409 35.90 -25.30 -6.48
C ILE A 409 36.58 -26.52 -7.08
N THR A 410 35.88 -27.65 -7.13
CA THR A 410 36.15 -28.69 -8.11
C THR A 410 35.72 -28.12 -9.46
N PRO A 411 36.65 -27.70 -10.35
CA PRO A 411 36.25 -27.18 -11.65
C PRO A 411 35.48 -28.27 -12.39
N ALA A 412 34.46 -27.88 -13.16
CA ALA A 412 33.77 -28.82 -14.04
C ALA A 412 34.81 -29.43 -15.00
N MET A 413 35.08 -30.73 -14.85
CA MET A 413 36.02 -31.45 -15.71
C MET A 413 35.30 -31.85 -16.99
N HIS A 414 35.74 -31.31 -18.13
CA HIS A 414 35.23 -31.73 -19.43
C HIS A 414 36.11 -32.85 -19.99
N VAL A 415 35.55 -34.05 -20.20
CA VAL A 415 36.27 -35.17 -20.81
C VAL A 415 36.60 -34.82 -22.26
N THR A 416 37.86 -35.01 -22.64
CA THR A 416 38.35 -34.79 -24.01
C THR A 416 38.86 -36.10 -24.61
N GLU A 417 39.18 -36.10 -25.91
CA GLU A 417 39.62 -37.32 -26.61
C GLU A 417 40.89 -37.96 -26.01
N ALA A 418 41.77 -37.15 -25.42
CA ALA A 418 43.06 -37.55 -24.88
C ALA A 418 43.10 -37.60 -23.34
N GLY A 419 42.09 -37.05 -22.66
CA GLY A 419 42.09 -36.93 -21.21
C GLY A 419 40.90 -36.13 -20.69
N PHE A 420 41.15 -35.05 -19.97
CA PHE A 420 40.13 -34.11 -19.53
C PHE A 420 40.70 -32.69 -19.40
N CYS A 421 39.81 -31.71 -19.46
CA CYS A 421 40.11 -30.30 -19.35
C CYS A 421 39.76 -29.79 -17.94
N VAL A 422 40.69 -29.07 -17.31
CA VAL A 422 40.49 -28.43 -15.99
C VAL A 422 40.16 -26.93 -16.09
N HIS A 423 39.79 -26.46 -17.28
CA HIS A 423 39.42 -25.06 -17.52
C HIS A 423 38.22 -24.63 -16.66
N ASN A 424 38.32 -23.45 -16.06
CA ASN A 424 37.23 -22.90 -15.26
C ASN A 424 36.21 -22.16 -16.15
N PHE A 425 35.23 -22.92 -16.64
CA PHE A 425 34.13 -22.40 -17.49
C PHE A 425 33.20 -21.39 -16.80
N ILE A 426 33.30 -21.22 -15.48
CA ILE A 426 32.55 -20.18 -14.75
C ILE A 426 33.20 -18.81 -15.00
N ILE A 427 34.53 -18.76 -15.12
CA ILE A 427 35.28 -17.51 -15.31
C ILE A 427 35.19 -17.05 -16.77
N ALA A 428 35.39 -17.96 -17.72
CA ALA A 428 35.37 -17.64 -19.15
C ALA A 428 35.04 -18.87 -20.01
N PRO A 429 34.51 -18.69 -21.22
CA PRO A 429 34.45 -19.76 -22.22
C PRO A 429 35.87 -20.10 -22.74
N CYS A 430 36.04 -21.33 -23.24
CA CYS A 430 37.32 -21.79 -23.80
C CYS A 430 37.70 -21.02 -25.08
N LEU A 431 38.83 -20.31 -25.06
CA LEU A 431 39.36 -19.57 -26.22
C LEU A 431 40.17 -20.44 -27.19
N LYS A 432 40.44 -21.71 -26.85
CA LYS A 432 41.23 -22.64 -27.68
C LYS A 432 40.38 -23.45 -28.66
N TYR A 433 39.04 -23.36 -28.59
CA TYR A 433 38.09 -23.93 -29.56
C TYR A 433 38.49 -25.35 -30.08
N ARG A 434 38.61 -26.32 -29.16
CA ARG A 434 39.00 -27.74 -29.43
C ARG A 434 40.47 -28.01 -29.77
N ASP A 435 41.37 -27.03 -29.65
CA ASP A 435 42.82 -27.26 -29.73
C ASP A 435 43.42 -27.77 -28.40
N CYS A 436 42.86 -28.87 -27.88
CA CYS A 436 43.22 -29.41 -26.56
C CYS A 436 44.66 -29.95 -26.51
N ASN A 437 45.23 -30.40 -27.63
CA ASN A 437 46.59 -30.93 -27.67
C ASN A 437 47.66 -29.86 -27.42
N ASN A 438 47.33 -28.61 -27.73
CA ASN A 438 48.20 -27.47 -27.54
C ASN A 438 47.88 -26.67 -26.26
N CYS A 439 46.98 -27.16 -25.40
CA CYS A 439 46.52 -26.48 -24.21
C CYS A 439 47.22 -26.99 -22.94
N GLU A 440 47.68 -26.11 -22.06
CA GLU A 440 48.27 -26.48 -20.76
C GLU A 440 47.20 -26.85 -19.71
N GLU A 441 45.91 -26.60 -19.98
CA GLU A 441 44.81 -26.99 -19.09
C GLU A 441 44.27 -28.39 -19.42
N GLN A 442 44.85 -29.06 -20.42
CA GLN A 442 44.56 -30.44 -20.78
C GLN A 442 45.41 -31.39 -19.91
N VAL A 443 44.75 -32.30 -19.21
CA VAL A 443 45.37 -33.30 -18.35
C VAL A 443 45.07 -34.69 -18.91
N CYS A 444 46.11 -35.53 -19.03
CA CYS A 444 46.01 -36.90 -19.50
C CYS A 444 46.41 -37.86 -18.37
N ILE A 445 45.82 -39.06 -18.35
CA ILE A 445 46.06 -40.04 -17.28
C ILE A 445 46.95 -41.15 -17.82
N LYS A 446 48.07 -41.42 -17.16
CA LYS A 446 48.90 -42.59 -17.49
C LYS A 446 48.15 -43.90 -17.17
N GLY A 447 48.22 -44.88 -18.06
CA GLY A 447 47.52 -46.16 -17.93
C GLY A 447 46.17 -46.22 -18.66
N ASP A 448 45.69 -45.09 -19.20
CA ASP A 448 44.50 -45.04 -20.07
C ASP A 448 44.88 -45.48 -21.51
N SER A 449 44.83 -46.79 -21.74
CA SER A 449 45.24 -47.41 -23.01
C SER A 449 44.41 -46.94 -24.21
N GLU A 450 43.11 -46.72 -24.02
CA GLU A 450 42.19 -46.28 -25.08
C GLU A 450 42.54 -44.87 -25.58
N LYS A 451 42.79 -43.93 -24.66
CA LYS A 451 43.15 -42.55 -25.03
C LYS A 451 44.57 -42.45 -25.58
N LEU A 452 45.49 -43.29 -25.09
CA LEU A 452 46.85 -43.37 -25.64
C LEU A 452 46.83 -43.83 -27.11
N GLU A 453 46.04 -44.85 -27.45
CA GLU A 453 45.89 -45.30 -28.84
C GLU A 453 45.23 -44.23 -29.72
N ARG A 454 44.25 -43.48 -29.19
CA ARG A 454 43.67 -42.33 -29.90
C ARG A 454 44.70 -41.24 -30.19
N LEU A 455 45.59 -40.94 -29.24
CA LEU A 455 46.68 -39.98 -29.41
C LEU A 455 47.68 -40.45 -30.48
N LYS A 456 48.06 -41.74 -30.48
CA LYS A 456 48.94 -42.32 -31.51
C LYS A 456 48.30 -42.25 -32.89
N ALA A 457 47.03 -42.66 -33.03
CA ALA A 457 46.31 -42.58 -34.29
C ALA A 457 46.19 -41.13 -34.80
N ARG A 458 46.01 -40.17 -33.89
CA ARG A 458 45.99 -38.74 -34.22
C ARG A 458 47.36 -38.25 -34.67
N LEU A 459 48.44 -38.67 -34.02
CA LEU A 459 49.81 -38.35 -34.42
C LEU A 459 50.07 -38.80 -35.87
N THR A 460 49.76 -40.05 -36.20
CA THR A 460 49.92 -40.59 -37.56
C THR A 460 49.15 -39.77 -38.58
N ARG A 461 47.87 -39.44 -38.31
CA ARG A 461 47.08 -38.59 -39.21
C ARG A 461 47.70 -37.22 -39.41
N MET A 462 48.17 -36.57 -38.34
CA MET A 462 48.76 -35.24 -38.42
C MET A 462 50.10 -35.24 -39.16
N GLU A 463 50.91 -36.28 -39.01
CA GLU A 463 52.16 -36.44 -39.77
C GLU A 463 51.90 -36.65 -41.26
N SER A 464 50.89 -37.45 -41.63
CA SER A 464 50.48 -37.60 -43.04
C SER A 464 49.99 -36.28 -43.63
N VAL A 465 49.18 -35.52 -42.88
CA VAL A 465 48.70 -34.20 -43.31
C VAL A 465 49.86 -33.21 -43.46
N LEU A 466 50.84 -33.21 -42.55
CA LEU A 466 52.03 -32.37 -42.65
C LEU A 466 52.90 -32.76 -43.86
N ALA A 467 53.00 -34.05 -44.20
CA ALA A 467 53.75 -34.47 -45.38
C ALA A 467 53.10 -33.96 -46.68
N LEU A 468 51.77 -34.03 -46.78
CA LEU A 468 51.01 -33.43 -47.89
C LEU A 468 51.15 -31.90 -47.92
N ALA A 469 51.13 -31.26 -46.75
CA ALA A 469 51.35 -29.82 -46.59
C ALA A 469 52.68 -29.37 -47.20
N LEU A 470 53.75 -30.10 -46.88
CA LEU A 470 55.10 -29.78 -47.34
C LEU A 470 55.29 -30.07 -48.83
N ALA A 471 54.58 -31.07 -49.36
CA ALA A 471 54.61 -31.39 -50.79
C ALA A 471 53.82 -30.39 -51.65
N GLY A 472 52.82 -29.71 -51.09
CA GLY A 472 51.95 -28.75 -51.79
C GLY A 472 52.17 -27.28 -51.44
N ALA A 473 53.18 -26.94 -50.63
CA ALA A 473 53.50 -25.55 -50.30
C ALA A 473 54.40 -24.92 -51.38
N ASP A 474 53.80 -24.23 -52.34
CA ASP A 474 54.49 -23.29 -53.22
C ASP A 474 54.71 -21.93 -52.52
N GLU A 475 55.71 -21.15 -52.97
CA GLU A 475 55.99 -19.81 -52.41
C GLU A 475 54.84 -18.80 -52.65
N GLU A 476 53.85 -19.15 -53.47
CA GLU A 476 52.73 -18.27 -53.87
C GLU A 476 51.46 -18.48 -53.02
N THR A 477 51.36 -19.58 -52.25
CA THR A 477 50.20 -19.83 -51.37
C THR A 477 50.30 -19.08 -50.04
N ILE A 478 49.65 -17.91 -49.99
CA ILE A 478 49.54 -17.06 -48.80
C ILE A 478 48.95 -17.84 -47.61
N GLY A 479 49.75 -18.03 -46.55
CA GLY A 479 49.33 -18.64 -45.28
C GLY A 479 49.69 -20.13 -45.09
N ALA A 480 50.28 -20.78 -46.10
CA ALA A 480 50.76 -22.16 -45.98
C ALA A 480 51.87 -22.32 -44.93
N ASP A 481 52.72 -21.30 -44.78
CA ASP A 481 53.78 -21.18 -43.79
C ASP A 481 53.26 -21.28 -42.33
N ARG A 482 52.19 -20.55 -42.02
CA ARG A 482 51.56 -20.56 -40.68
C ARG A 482 50.90 -21.88 -40.37
N TRP A 483 50.25 -22.50 -41.36
CA TRP A 483 49.59 -23.79 -41.21
C TRP A 483 50.60 -24.92 -40.95
N VAL A 484 51.72 -24.94 -41.71
CA VAL A 484 52.85 -25.86 -41.50
C VAL A 484 53.47 -25.65 -40.12
N ALA A 485 53.72 -24.40 -39.70
CA ALA A 485 54.26 -24.08 -38.39
C ALA A 485 53.36 -24.60 -37.24
N HIS A 486 52.05 -24.39 -37.33
CA HIS A 486 51.09 -24.88 -36.33
C HIS A 486 51.06 -26.43 -36.25
N HIS A 487 51.12 -27.12 -37.39
CA HIS A 487 51.14 -28.59 -37.43
C HIS A 487 52.42 -29.15 -36.81
N ARG A 488 53.58 -28.53 -37.08
CA ARG A 488 54.86 -28.92 -36.46
C ARG A 488 54.82 -28.81 -34.94
N VAL A 489 54.28 -27.70 -34.41
CA VAL A 489 54.12 -27.51 -32.95
C VAL A 489 53.21 -28.57 -32.36
N SER A 490 52.05 -28.81 -32.99
CA SER A 490 51.06 -29.78 -32.51
C SER A 490 51.61 -31.22 -32.50
N ILE A 491 52.31 -31.62 -33.56
CA ILE A 491 52.98 -32.93 -33.66
C ILE A 491 54.04 -33.08 -32.56
N SER A 492 54.86 -32.05 -32.34
CA SER A 492 55.87 -32.05 -31.28
C SER A 492 55.25 -32.27 -29.89
N ARG A 493 54.17 -31.53 -29.59
CA ARG A 493 53.45 -31.67 -28.31
C ARG A 493 52.79 -33.03 -28.14
N ILE A 494 52.17 -33.58 -29.18
CA ILE A 494 51.60 -34.94 -29.11
C ILE A 494 52.70 -35.98 -28.88
N LYS A 495 53.87 -35.85 -29.53
CA LYS A 495 55.02 -36.74 -29.29
C LYS A 495 55.51 -36.67 -27.84
N GLN A 496 55.62 -35.47 -27.27
CA GLN A 496 55.97 -35.29 -25.86
C GLN A 496 54.97 -35.95 -24.93
N LEU A 497 53.67 -35.77 -25.20
CA LEU A 497 52.61 -36.37 -24.40
C LEU A 497 52.64 -37.89 -24.44
N ILE A 498 52.80 -38.48 -25.64
CA ILE A 498 52.92 -39.93 -25.82
C ILE A 498 54.16 -40.45 -25.07
N SER A 499 55.31 -39.77 -25.22
CA SER A 499 56.56 -40.14 -24.53
C SER A 499 56.35 -40.24 -23.00
N LEU A 500 55.71 -39.24 -22.40
CA LEU A 500 55.41 -39.23 -20.97
C LEU A 500 54.40 -40.31 -20.58
N LEU A 501 53.35 -40.53 -21.37
CA LEU A 501 52.36 -41.57 -21.12
C LEU A 501 52.94 -43.00 -21.25
N THR A 502 54.01 -43.17 -22.03
CA THR A 502 54.73 -44.44 -22.19
C THR A 502 55.97 -44.58 -21.31
N ASN A 503 56.32 -43.57 -20.51
CA ASN A 503 57.54 -43.59 -19.71
C ASN A 503 57.40 -44.54 -18.51
N ASN A 504 58.16 -45.64 -18.48
CA ASN A 504 58.12 -46.66 -17.41
C ASN A 504 58.47 -46.14 -16.01
N ASP A 505 59.12 -44.98 -15.89
CA ASP A 505 59.49 -44.37 -14.60
C ASP A 505 58.29 -43.67 -13.90
N LEU A 506 57.18 -43.47 -14.61
CA LEU A 506 55.96 -42.88 -14.04
C LEU A 506 54.96 -43.96 -13.62
N PRO A 507 54.32 -43.89 -12.44
CA PRO A 507 53.30 -44.87 -12.07
C PRO A 507 52.00 -44.65 -12.87
N ASP A 508 51.27 -45.73 -13.14
CA ASP A 508 49.92 -45.65 -13.73
C ASP A 508 48.98 -44.87 -12.79
N GLY A 509 48.08 -44.08 -13.38
CA GLY A 509 47.25 -43.10 -12.66
C GLY A 509 47.87 -41.71 -12.54
N SER A 510 49.14 -41.52 -12.95
CA SER A 510 49.78 -40.20 -12.96
C SER A 510 49.03 -39.22 -13.86
N LEU A 511 48.80 -38.01 -13.36
CA LEU A 511 48.22 -36.90 -14.11
C LEU A 511 49.32 -36.14 -14.85
N ILE A 512 49.29 -36.23 -16.18
CA ILE A 512 50.29 -35.65 -17.08
C ILE A 512 49.74 -34.38 -17.72
N ARG A 513 50.51 -33.30 -17.61
CA ARG A 513 50.21 -32.00 -18.19
C ARG A 513 51.48 -31.42 -18.79
N LEU A 514 51.42 -31.03 -20.06
CA LEU A 514 52.57 -30.42 -20.72
C LEU A 514 52.75 -28.97 -20.23
N ALA A 515 53.99 -28.61 -19.93
CA ALA A 515 54.37 -27.22 -19.71
C ALA A 515 54.32 -26.44 -21.05
N GLY A 516 54.07 -25.14 -20.97
CA GLY A 516 54.05 -24.24 -22.12
C GLY A 516 53.62 -22.82 -21.74
N ASP A 517 53.85 -21.91 -22.68
CA ASP A 517 53.52 -20.48 -22.55
C ASP A 517 52.14 -20.14 -23.12
N SER A 518 51.30 -21.13 -23.42
CA SER A 518 50.01 -20.85 -24.00
C SER A 518 49.05 -20.26 -22.97
N TYR A 519 48.28 -19.28 -23.45
CA TYR A 519 47.46 -18.36 -22.68
C TYR A 519 46.46 -19.06 -21.74
N SER A 520 46.79 -19.23 -20.45
CA SER A 520 45.77 -19.40 -19.41
C SER A 520 45.32 -18.02 -18.90
N HIS A 521 44.01 -17.85 -18.65
CA HIS A 521 43.47 -16.59 -18.12
C HIS A 521 44.07 -16.25 -16.74
N LEU A 522 44.37 -17.28 -15.96
CA LEU A 522 45.04 -17.17 -14.66
C LEU A 522 46.48 -16.70 -14.81
N GLN A 523 47.27 -17.25 -15.74
CA GLN A 523 48.60 -16.70 -16.03
C GLN A 523 48.53 -15.27 -16.55
N ARG A 524 47.59 -14.90 -17.43
CA ARG A 524 47.41 -13.50 -17.84
C ARG A 524 47.09 -12.59 -16.65
N ALA A 525 46.16 -12.97 -15.78
CA ALA A 525 45.80 -12.19 -14.61
C ALA A 525 46.97 -12.04 -13.62
N VAL A 526 47.71 -13.13 -13.39
CA VAL A 526 48.91 -13.14 -12.53
C VAL A 526 50.02 -12.29 -13.15
N SER A 527 50.34 -12.47 -14.44
CA SER A 527 51.33 -11.69 -15.18
C SER A 527 50.97 -10.21 -15.28
N SER A 528 49.70 -9.87 -15.49
CA SER A 528 49.22 -8.48 -15.47
C SER A 528 49.38 -7.86 -14.07
N ARG A 529 49.10 -8.61 -13.00
CA ARG A 529 49.37 -8.15 -11.62
C ARG A 529 50.87 -7.98 -11.33
N THR A 530 51.72 -8.86 -11.87
CA THR A 530 53.18 -8.75 -11.68
C THR A 530 53.78 -7.59 -12.48
N ALA A 531 53.22 -7.30 -13.66
CA ALA A 531 53.57 -6.12 -14.46
C ALA A 531 53.14 -4.82 -13.76
N LEU A 532 51.91 -4.78 -13.22
CA LEU A 532 51.42 -3.67 -12.41
C LEU A 532 52.23 -3.44 -11.12
N ALA A 533 52.78 -4.50 -10.52
CA ALA A 533 53.63 -4.37 -9.34
C ALA A 533 55.03 -3.81 -9.66
N LYS A 534 55.55 -4.04 -10.87
CA LYS A 534 56.82 -3.49 -11.36
C LYS A 534 56.73 -2.05 -11.87
N GLU A 535 55.52 -1.54 -12.13
CA GLU A 535 55.29 -0.13 -12.49
C GLU A 535 55.11 0.77 -11.25
N VAL A 536 55.11 0.19 -10.04
CA VAL A 536 54.92 0.89 -8.75
C VAL A 536 56.20 0.90 -7.89
N GLU A 537 57.28 0.25 -8.35
CA GLU A 537 58.67 0.50 -7.94
C GLU A 537 59.35 1.40 -8.97
#